data_AF-A0AAD5WH50-F1
#
_entry.id   AF-A0AAD5WH50-F1
#
_cell.length_a   1.000
_cell.length_b   1.000
_cell.length_c   1.000
_cell.angle_alpha   90.00
_cell.angle_beta   90.00
_cell.angle_gamma   90.00
#
_symmetry.space_group_name_H-M   'P 1'
#
loop_
_entity.id
_entity.type
_entity.pdbx_description
1 polymer ?
#
loop_
_entity_poly.entity_id
_entity_poly.type
_entity_poly.pdbx_seq_one_letter_code
_entity_poly.pdbx_strand_id
1 'polypeptide(L)'
;MHHYNVYCSFFACNLINPLFASDEITFMVSMGEYGSTGSNISYSRNSVLGALPDHDDKKYFSMPWGNHKPMADVPSLWEDVDARIERSNAINKVAIMLNELLKESKRLSRNKNDQVASLAMEALEHMQCMLDRLQEHHRAKFITTELDGSCHRTRRMTIEKILKEIDGFKFDESHRFDVMGEKVIRFLQRMKENIEKLGRDCQISLPDIIIKMLANNRVVGYSKVPAREVRFDECDQSEA
;
A
#
# COMPACT_ATOMS: atom_id res chain seq x y z
N MET A 1 -18.45 7.04 -12.87
CA MET A 1 -18.48 6.07 -11.76
C MET A 1 -18.07 4.72 -12.32
N HIS A 2 -17.13 4.06 -11.65
CA HIS A 2 -16.51 2.80 -12.02
C HIS A 2 -16.89 1.73 -10.99
N HIS A 3 -17.08 0.48 -11.43
CA HIS A 3 -17.47 -0.62 -10.56
C HIS A 3 -16.22 -1.26 -9.97
N TYR A 4 -16.11 -1.27 -8.65
CA TYR A 4 -15.08 -2.01 -7.93
C TYR A 4 -15.74 -3.10 -7.09
N ASN A 5 -15.27 -4.33 -7.22
CA ASN A 5 -15.79 -5.46 -6.45
C ASN A 5 -14.71 -5.99 -5.51
N VAL A 6 -15.01 -6.05 -4.22
CA VAL A 6 -14.12 -6.66 -3.23
C VAL A 6 -14.53 -8.11 -3.02
N TYR A 7 -13.63 -9.02 -3.41
CA TYR A 7 -13.74 -10.43 -3.08
C TYR A 7 -12.81 -10.77 -1.92
N CYS A 8 -13.38 -11.28 -0.83
CA CYS A 8 -12.63 -11.71 0.34
C CYS A 8 -12.92 -13.18 0.62
N SER A 9 -11.88 -14.00 0.76
CA SER A 9 -11.98 -15.41 1.13
C SER A 9 -11.18 -15.66 2.41
N PHE A 10 -11.80 -16.34 3.37
CA PHE A 10 -11.18 -16.63 4.66
C PHE A 10 -10.62 -18.05 4.67
N PHE A 11 -9.31 -18.17 4.82
CA PHE A 11 -8.64 -19.47 4.87
C PHE A 11 -8.74 -20.13 6.25
N ALA A 12 -8.41 -19.38 7.29
CA ALA A 12 -8.50 -19.80 8.68
C ALA A 12 -8.62 -18.57 9.60
N CYS A 13 -9.22 -18.75 10.77
CA CYS A 13 -9.14 -17.80 11.88
C CYS A 13 -8.53 -18.50 13.09
N ASN A 14 -7.41 -18.01 13.57
CA ASN A 14 -6.66 -18.63 14.66
C ASN A 14 -6.63 -17.69 15.88
N LEU A 15 -6.27 -18.24 17.04
CA LEU A 15 -6.10 -17.47 18.29
C LEU A 15 -7.39 -16.79 18.76
N ILE A 16 -8.54 -17.45 18.56
CA ILE A 16 -9.82 -16.99 19.05
C ILE A 16 -9.84 -17.13 20.58
N ASN A 17 -10.19 -16.04 21.27
CA ASN A 17 -10.25 -16.01 22.72
C ASN A 17 -11.30 -17.02 23.25
N PRO A 18 -10.99 -17.88 24.24
CA PRO A 18 -11.94 -18.82 24.84
C PRO A 18 -13.25 -18.20 25.34
N LEU A 19 -13.27 -16.90 25.63
CA LEU A 19 -14.50 -16.17 25.98
C LEU A 19 -15.58 -16.24 24.90
N PHE A 20 -15.20 -16.44 23.63
CA PHE A 20 -16.11 -16.52 22.49
C PHE A 20 -16.32 -17.95 21.99
N ALA A 21 -15.91 -18.97 22.74
CA ALA A 21 -15.98 -20.37 22.34
C ALA A 21 -17.42 -20.87 22.08
N SER A 22 -18.38 -20.31 22.81
CA SER A 22 -19.80 -20.65 22.69
C SER A 22 -20.58 -19.65 21.82
N ASP A 23 -19.90 -18.63 21.29
CA ASP A 23 -20.52 -17.59 20.49
C ASP A 23 -20.37 -17.94 19.00
N GLU A 24 -21.41 -17.63 18.22
CA GLU A 24 -21.34 -17.76 16.78
C GLU A 24 -20.46 -16.65 16.21
N ILE A 25 -19.36 -17.05 15.56
CA ILE A 25 -18.41 -16.12 14.95
C ILE A 25 -18.81 -15.87 13.50
N THR A 26 -19.02 -14.60 13.16
CA THR A 26 -19.24 -14.13 11.79
C THR A 26 -18.15 -13.13 11.39
N PHE A 27 -17.92 -13.03 10.07
CA PHE A 27 -17.04 -12.00 9.51
C PHE A 27 -17.84 -11.09 8.60
N MET A 28 -17.62 -9.79 8.71
CA MET A 28 -18.19 -8.78 7.82
C MET A 28 -17.08 -8.02 7.12
N VAL A 29 -17.22 -7.88 5.80
CA VAL A 29 -16.33 -7.11 4.95
C VAL A 29 -17.08 -5.87 4.47
N SER A 30 -16.44 -4.72 4.50
CA SER A 30 -17.05 -3.47 4.03
C SER A 30 -16.00 -2.60 3.37
N MET A 31 -16.47 -1.74 2.47
CA MET A 31 -15.64 -0.78 1.77
C MET A 31 -16.42 0.53 1.69
N GLY A 32 -16.01 1.51 2.49
CA GLY A 32 -16.77 2.75 2.67
C GLY A 32 -18.18 2.46 3.21
N GLU A 33 -19.21 2.93 2.50
CA GLU A 33 -20.61 2.66 2.85
C GLU A 33 -21.11 1.29 2.39
N TYR A 34 -20.45 0.67 1.41
CA TYR A 34 -20.84 -0.63 0.87
C TYR A 34 -20.49 -1.74 1.86
N GLY A 35 -21.47 -2.57 2.21
CA GLY A 35 -21.33 -3.62 3.22
C GLY A 35 -21.26 -3.12 4.67
N SER A 36 -21.47 -1.82 4.92
CA SER A 36 -21.59 -1.29 6.28
C SER A 36 -22.99 -1.51 6.85
N THR A 37 -23.09 -1.75 8.16
CA THR A 37 -24.34 -2.07 8.87
C THR A 37 -25.38 -0.93 8.87
N GLY A 38 -25.01 0.27 8.39
CA GLY A 38 -25.86 1.46 8.35
C GLY A 38 -26.28 1.92 6.96
N SER A 39 -25.91 1.20 5.89
CA SER A 39 -26.33 1.55 4.52
C SER A 39 -27.56 0.75 4.10
N ASN A 40 -28.53 1.40 3.44
CA ASN A 40 -29.73 0.76 2.89
C ASN A 40 -29.43 -0.06 1.61
N ILE A 41 -28.17 -0.41 1.36
CA ILE A 41 -27.71 -1.02 0.11
C ILE A 41 -27.83 -2.55 0.27
N SER A 42 -28.99 -3.08 -0.13
CA SER A 42 -29.44 -4.46 0.08
C SER A 42 -28.74 -5.54 -0.77
N TYR A 43 -27.67 -5.22 -1.52
CA TYR A 43 -27.12 -6.10 -2.56
C TYR A 43 -25.78 -6.78 -2.19
N SER A 44 -25.18 -6.49 -1.04
CA SER A 44 -23.87 -7.05 -0.70
C SER A 44 -23.99 -8.38 0.05
N ARG A 45 -23.31 -9.43 -0.44
CA ARG A 45 -23.00 -10.64 0.36
C ARG A 45 -21.74 -10.35 1.19
N ASN A 46 -21.83 -9.31 2.02
CA ASN A 46 -20.73 -8.74 2.79
C ASN A 46 -20.38 -9.54 4.04
N SER A 47 -21.24 -10.48 4.46
CA SER A 47 -21.04 -11.29 5.65
C SER A 47 -20.88 -12.77 5.34
N VAL A 48 -19.97 -13.41 6.05
CA VAL A 48 -19.81 -14.86 6.09
C VAL A 48 -20.79 -15.48 7.08
N LEU A 49 -21.34 -16.65 6.73
CA LEU A 49 -22.20 -17.43 7.63
C LEU A 49 -21.47 -17.74 8.93
N GLY A 50 -22.20 -17.60 10.03
CA GLY A 50 -21.64 -17.82 11.34
C GLY A 50 -21.32 -19.29 11.58
N ALA A 51 -20.26 -19.53 12.34
CA ALA A 51 -19.88 -20.86 12.78
C ALA A 51 -19.27 -20.81 14.17
N LEU A 52 -19.36 -21.93 14.89
CA LEU A 52 -18.73 -22.08 16.19
C LEU A 52 -17.23 -22.33 16.03
N PRO A 53 -16.39 -21.71 16.87
CA PRO A 53 -14.96 -22.00 16.91
C PRO A 53 -14.70 -23.46 17.30
N ASP A 54 -13.73 -24.08 16.64
CA ASP A 54 -13.25 -25.42 16.97
C ASP A 54 -12.14 -25.35 18.03
N HIS A 55 -12.14 -26.31 18.95
CA HIS A 55 -11.19 -26.37 20.06
C HIS A 55 -9.92 -27.12 19.63
N ASP A 56 -8.78 -26.43 19.58
CA ASP A 56 -7.48 -27.02 19.16
C ASP A 56 -6.70 -27.64 20.35
N ASP A 57 -7.37 -28.07 21.43
CA ASP A 57 -6.75 -28.60 22.67
C ASP A 57 -5.65 -27.71 23.29
N LYS A 58 -5.62 -26.43 22.88
CA LYS A 58 -4.68 -25.38 23.28
C LYS A 58 -5.43 -24.27 24.00
N LYS A 59 -4.68 -23.26 24.45
CA LYS A 59 -5.21 -22.07 25.14
C LYS A 59 -6.21 -21.23 24.32
N TYR A 60 -6.31 -21.44 23.01
CA TYR A 60 -7.15 -20.66 22.09
C TYR A 60 -7.91 -21.56 21.13
N PHE A 61 -9.02 -21.03 20.59
CA PHE A 61 -9.85 -21.68 19.59
C PHE A 61 -9.41 -21.28 18.17
N SER A 62 -9.86 -22.04 17.18
CA SER A 62 -9.58 -21.78 15.77
C SER A 62 -10.75 -22.17 14.87
N MET A 63 -10.76 -21.67 13.64
CA MET A 63 -11.72 -22.01 12.60
C MET A 63 -10.96 -22.37 11.33
N PRO A 64 -10.54 -23.64 11.15
CA PRO A 64 -9.85 -24.08 9.97
C PRO A 64 -10.86 -24.41 8.86
N TRP A 65 -11.29 -23.41 8.08
CA TRP A 65 -12.26 -23.65 6.99
C TRP A 65 -11.72 -24.54 5.87
N GLY A 66 -10.39 -24.67 5.74
CA GLY A 66 -9.76 -25.59 4.81
C GLY A 66 -10.17 -25.31 3.36
N ASN A 67 -10.87 -26.27 2.73
CA ASN A 67 -11.35 -26.14 1.35
C ASN A 67 -12.70 -25.41 1.22
N HIS A 68 -13.47 -25.25 2.30
CA HIS A 68 -14.78 -24.59 2.23
C HIS A 68 -14.67 -23.06 2.14
N LYS A 69 -13.53 -22.50 2.58
CA LYS A 69 -13.13 -21.08 2.57
C LYS A 69 -14.31 -20.10 2.35
N PRO A 70 -15.00 -19.68 3.41
CA PRO A 70 -16.15 -18.81 3.23
C PRO A 70 -15.73 -17.51 2.54
N MET A 71 -16.67 -16.94 1.79
CA MET A 71 -16.41 -15.79 0.94
C MET A 71 -17.38 -14.66 1.23
N ALA A 72 -16.88 -13.43 1.13
CA ALA A 72 -17.66 -12.21 1.11
C ALA A 72 -17.44 -11.47 -0.22
N ASP A 73 -18.52 -10.95 -0.77
CA ASP A 73 -18.56 -10.17 -2.00
C ASP A 73 -19.23 -8.82 -1.71
N VAL A 74 -18.48 -7.75 -1.93
CA VAL A 74 -18.92 -6.37 -1.73
C VAL A 74 -18.81 -5.62 -3.07
N PRO A 75 -19.88 -5.64 -3.88
CA PRO A 75 -19.94 -4.80 -5.07
C PRO A 75 -20.08 -3.34 -4.64
N SER A 76 -19.28 -2.46 -5.25
CA SER A 76 -19.25 -1.05 -4.90
C SER A 76 -19.07 -0.16 -6.14
N LEU A 77 -19.61 1.05 -6.07
CA LEU A 77 -19.56 2.02 -7.13
C LEU A 77 -18.81 3.26 -6.63
N TRP A 78 -17.66 3.54 -7.23
CA TRP A 78 -16.80 4.66 -6.87
C TRP A 78 -16.50 5.53 -8.07
N GLU A 79 -15.86 6.67 -7.86
CA GLU A 79 -15.25 7.40 -8.98
C GLU A 79 -14.13 6.58 -9.61
N ASP A 80 -13.87 6.84 -10.89
CA ASP A 80 -12.70 6.26 -11.56
C ASP A 80 -11.45 7.00 -11.07
N VAL A 81 -10.64 6.29 -10.30
CA VAL A 81 -9.44 6.81 -9.65
C VAL A 81 -8.19 6.08 -10.10
N ASP A 82 -8.29 5.29 -11.18
CA ASP A 82 -7.30 4.30 -11.59
C ASP A 82 -5.95 4.96 -11.84
N ALA A 83 -5.95 5.98 -12.69
CA ALA A 83 -4.77 6.75 -13.02
C ALA A 83 -4.17 7.49 -11.80
N ARG A 84 -4.95 7.78 -10.75
CA ARG A 84 -4.44 8.42 -9.53
C ARG A 84 -3.78 7.41 -8.60
N ILE A 85 -4.41 6.25 -8.43
CA ILE A 85 -3.88 5.13 -7.63
C ILE A 85 -2.60 4.61 -8.26
N GLU A 86 -2.59 4.36 -9.57
CA GLU A 86 -1.43 3.84 -10.29
C GLU A 86 -0.19 4.72 -10.10
N ARG A 87 -0.34 6.04 -10.33
CA ARG A 87 0.76 7.00 -10.12
C ARG A 87 1.25 7.01 -8.68
N SER A 88 0.32 7.03 -7.73
CA SER A 88 0.66 7.05 -6.30
C SER A 88 1.37 5.76 -5.89
N ASN A 89 0.92 4.61 -6.39
CA ASN A 89 1.55 3.31 -6.18
C ASN A 89 2.95 3.25 -6.79
N ALA A 90 3.13 3.74 -8.01
CA ALA A 90 4.43 3.79 -8.66
C ALA A 90 5.44 4.67 -7.89
N ILE A 91 5.01 5.83 -7.36
CA ILE A 91 5.83 6.67 -6.49
C ILE A 91 6.14 5.96 -5.16
N ASN A 92 5.15 5.30 -4.55
CA ASN A 92 5.34 4.56 -3.30
C ASN A 92 6.29 3.37 -3.44
N LYS A 93 6.33 2.71 -4.61
CA LYS A 93 7.33 1.66 -4.90
C LYS A 93 8.76 2.20 -4.79
N VAL A 94 9.00 3.44 -5.23
CA VAL A 94 10.31 4.11 -5.06
C VAL A 94 10.61 4.33 -3.57
N ALA A 95 9.64 4.81 -2.79
CA ALA A 95 9.82 4.99 -1.35
C ALA A 95 10.12 3.68 -0.61
N ILE A 96 9.44 2.58 -0.97
CA ILE A 96 9.68 1.25 -0.41
C ILE A 96 11.08 0.76 -0.74
N MET A 97 11.50 0.86 -2.01
CA MET A 97 12.85 0.50 -2.44
C MET A 97 13.92 1.27 -1.66
N LEU A 98 13.76 2.59 -1.53
CA LEU A 98 14.68 3.43 -0.74
C LEU A 98 14.71 3.03 0.73
N ASN A 99 13.56 2.66 1.30
CA ASN A 99 13.48 2.23 2.68
C ASN A 99 14.25 0.91 2.92
N GLU A 100 14.11 -0.07 2.03
CA GLU A 100 14.85 -1.34 2.15
C GLU A 100 16.36 -1.15 1.98
N LEU A 101 16.77 -0.34 1.00
CA LEU A 101 18.20 -0.02 0.81
C LEU A 101 18.79 0.76 1.99
N LEU A 102 18.04 1.70 2.57
CA LEU A 102 18.46 2.43 3.77
C LEU A 102 18.54 1.52 5.01
N LYS A 103 17.64 0.54 5.15
CA LYS A 103 17.71 -0.47 6.22
C LYS A 103 18.95 -1.35 6.06
N GLU A 104 19.23 -1.79 4.84
CA GLU A 104 20.39 -2.63 4.56
C GLU A 104 21.70 -1.85 4.79
N SER A 105 21.77 -0.60 4.34
CA SER A 105 22.87 0.31 4.63
C SER A 105 23.15 0.45 6.14
N LYS A 106 22.10 0.62 6.97
CA LYS A 106 22.23 0.66 8.44
C LYS A 106 22.74 -0.67 9.02
N ARG A 107 22.39 -1.81 8.42
CA ARG A 107 22.87 -3.13 8.82
C ARG A 107 24.37 -3.31 8.52
N LEU A 108 24.85 -2.80 7.38
CA LEU A 108 26.26 -2.89 6.95
C LEU A 108 27.18 -1.83 7.59
N SER A 109 26.63 -0.69 8.01
CA SER A 109 27.35 0.45 8.59
C SER A 109 28.24 0.08 9.78
N ARG A 110 28.03 -1.08 10.42
CA ARG A 110 28.83 -1.50 11.57
C ARG A 110 30.28 -1.86 11.25
N ASN A 111 30.65 -2.22 10.01
CA ASN A 111 32.01 -2.71 9.71
C ASN A 111 32.54 -2.43 8.28
N LYS A 112 31.77 -1.81 7.35
CA LYS A 112 32.15 -1.73 5.92
C LYS A 112 31.68 -0.45 5.21
N ASN A 113 32.39 0.66 5.42
CA ASN A 113 32.02 1.97 4.85
C ASN A 113 31.98 2.00 3.31
N ASP A 114 32.91 1.34 2.63
CA ASP A 114 32.97 1.33 1.16
C ASP A 114 31.77 0.60 0.54
N GLN A 115 31.34 -0.51 1.15
CA GLN A 115 30.15 -1.25 0.70
C GLN A 115 28.87 -0.44 0.89
N VAL A 116 28.80 0.32 2.00
CA VAL A 116 27.68 1.21 2.28
C VAL A 116 27.62 2.36 1.27
N ALA A 117 28.76 2.94 0.90
CA ALA A 117 28.82 3.98 -0.12
C ALA A 117 28.39 3.44 -1.50
N SER A 118 28.86 2.24 -1.89
CA SER A 118 28.45 1.59 -3.14
C SER A 118 26.94 1.34 -3.19
N LEU A 119 26.37 0.77 -2.12
CA LEU A 119 24.93 0.51 -2.02
C LEU A 119 24.10 1.81 -2.07
N ALA A 120 24.60 2.87 -1.45
CA ALA A 120 23.94 4.17 -1.45
C ALA A 120 23.97 4.83 -2.83
N MET A 121 25.05 4.66 -3.59
CA MET A 121 25.14 5.13 -4.97
C MET A 121 24.20 4.33 -5.91
N GLU A 122 24.15 3.01 -5.76
CA GLU A 122 23.19 2.16 -6.49
C GLU A 122 21.74 2.59 -6.21
N ALA A 123 21.41 2.86 -4.94
CA ALA A 123 20.10 3.37 -4.55
C ALA A 123 19.76 4.71 -5.22
N LEU A 124 20.75 5.61 -5.33
CA LEU A 124 20.61 6.90 -6.00
C LEU A 124 20.34 6.74 -7.50
N GLU A 125 21.07 5.85 -8.16
CA GLU A 125 20.90 5.54 -9.59
C GLU A 125 19.55 4.89 -9.88
N HIS A 126 19.16 3.89 -9.07
CA HIS A 126 17.85 3.26 -9.18
C HIS A 126 16.71 4.25 -8.95
N MET A 127 16.86 5.17 -7.98
CA MET A 127 15.88 6.23 -7.75
C MET A 127 15.76 7.14 -8.97
N GLN A 128 16.88 7.59 -9.55
CA GLN A 128 16.88 8.45 -10.73
C GLN A 128 16.15 7.77 -11.90
N CYS A 129 16.53 6.54 -12.22
CA CYS A 129 15.89 5.76 -13.29
C CYS A 129 14.37 5.62 -13.10
N MET A 130 13.93 5.31 -11.87
CA MET A 130 12.50 5.20 -11.58
C MET A 130 11.77 6.55 -11.68
N LEU A 131 12.40 7.65 -11.28
CA LEU A 131 11.83 9.00 -11.38
C LEU A 131 11.75 9.49 -12.83
N ASP A 132 12.73 9.16 -13.66
CA ASP A 132 12.69 9.46 -15.10
C ASP A 132 11.54 8.72 -15.77
N ARG A 133 11.38 7.42 -15.49
CA ARG A 133 10.23 6.62 -15.96
C ARG A 133 8.90 7.18 -15.49
N LEU A 134 8.81 7.60 -14.23
CA LEU A 134 7.62 8.27 -13.69
C LEU A 134 7.33 9.59 -14.40
N GLN A 135 8.36 10.36 -14.75
CA GLN A 135 8.21 11.62 -15.47
C GLN A 135 7.69 11.39 -16.89
N GLU A 136 8.16 10.34 -17.57
CA GLU A 136 7.65 9.92 -18.88
C GLU A 136 6.21 9.44 -18.80
N HIS A 137 5.89 8.58 -17.83
CA HIS A 137 4.52 8.11 -17.59
C HIS A 137 3.57 9.29 -17.29
N HIS A 138 4.05 10.29 -16.56
CA HIS A 138 3.32 11.53 -16.30
C HIS A 138 3.16 12.43 -17.54
N ARG A 139 3.71 12.13 -18.72
CA ARG A 139 3.38 12.87 -19.95
C ARG A 139 1.99 12.52 -20.49
N ALA A 140 1.49 11.32 -20.19
CA ALA A 140 0.13 10.93 -20.55
C ALA A 140 -0.90 11.69 -19.70
N LYS A 141 -1.76 12.46 -20.37
CA LYS A 141 -2.80 13.26 -19.69
C LYS A 141 -4.02 12.41 -19.38
N PHE A 142 -4.09 11.88 -18.17
CA PHE A 142 -5.35 11.43 -17.57
C PHE A 142 -5.77 12.48 -16.54
N ILE A 143 -6.43 13.54 -17.02
CA ILE A 143 -6.91 14.65 -16.20
C ILE A 143 -8.43 14.53 -16.16
N THR A 144 -8.95 14.02 -15.05
CA THR A 144 -10.40 13.87 -14.85
C THR A 144 -11.01 15.16 -14.29
N THR A 145 -10.26 15.88 -13.46
CA THR A 145 -10.69 17.15 -12.83
C THR A 145 -9.62 18.24 -12.88
N GLU A 146 -10.02 19.50 -12.64
CA GLU A 146 -9.06 20.62 -12.52
C GLU A 146 -8.06 20.40 -11.38
N LEU A 147 -8.52 19.80 -10.28
CA LEU A 147 -7.67 19.43 -9.14
C LEU A 147 -6.66 18.36 -9.54
N ASP A 148 -7.06 17.35 -10.32
CA ASP A 148 -6.14 16.35 -10.87
C ASP A 148 -5.06 17.00 -11.72
N GLY A 149 -5.45 17.98 -12.56
CA GLY A 149 -4.53 18.76 -13.35
C GLY A 149 -3.53 19.54 -12.48
N SER A 150 -4.00 20.15 -11.40
CA SER A 150 -3.15 20.89 -10.45
C SER A 150 -2.19 19.96 -9.69
N CYS A 151 -2.70 18.89 -9.09
CA CYS A 151 -1.91 17.87 -8.39
C CYS A 151 -0.87 17.23 -9.32
N HIS A 152 -1.26 16.91 -10.55
CA HIS A 152 -0.37 16.36 -11.55
C HIS A 152 0.77 17.33 -11.91
N ARG A 153 0.47 18.61 -12.16
CA ARG A 153 1.50 19.64 -12.39
C ARG A 153 2.45 19.77 -11.20
N THR A 154 1.93 19.82 -9.98
CA THR A 154 2.74 19.90 -8.76
C THR A 154 3.65 18.67 -8.62
N ARG A 155 3.12 17.46 -8.87
CA ARG A 155 3.93 16.23 -8.83
C ARG A 155 5.06 16.28 -9.86
N ARG A 156 4.74 16.65 -11.11
CA ARG A 156 5.74 16.77 -12.18
C ARG A 156 6.84 17.76 -11.85
N MET A 157 6.49 18.96 -11.39
CA MET A 157 7.47 19.98 -10.99
C MET A 157 8.33 19.51 -9.81
N THR A 158 7.75 18.75 -8.87
CA THR A 158 8.49 18.21 -7.73
C THR A 158 9.48 17.11 -8.15
N ILE A 159 9.08 16.21 -9.05
CA ILE A 159 9.97 15.19 -9.63
C ILE A 159 11.11 15.86 -10.39
N GLU A 160 10.82 16.85 -11.24
CA GLU A 160 11.82 17.63 -11.97
C GLU A 160 12.82 18.32 -11.02
N LYS A 161 12.34 18.84 -9.89
CA LYS A 161 13.19 19.42 -8.85
C LYS A 161 14.08 18.37 -8.19
N ILE A 162 13.53 17.20 -7.85
CA ILE A 162 14.29 16.11 -7.23
C ILE A 162 15.39 15.61 -8.19
N LEU A 163 15.08 15.42 -9.47
CA LEU A 163 16.06 15.02 -10.49
C LEU A 163 17.20 16.03 -10.58
N LYS A 164 16.90 17.34 -10.60
CA LYS A 164 17.93 18.39 -10.56
C LYS A 164 18.77 18.36 -9.29
N GLU A 165 18.17 18.06 -8.13
CA GLU A 165 18.91 17.90 -6.87
C GLU A 165 19.82 16.65 -6.91
N ILE A 166 19.39 15.56 -7.55
CA ILE A 166 20.20 14.35 -7.76
C ILE A 166 21.41 14.67 -8.66
N ASP A 167 21.19 15.33 -9.80
CA ASP A 167 22.27 15.71 -10.69
C ASP A 167 23.24 16.67 -10.00
N GLY A 168 22.73 17.69 -9.31
CA GLY A 168 23.56 18.61 -8.52
C GLY A 168 24.39 17.89 -7.45
N PHE A 169 23.83 16.86 -6.81
CA PHE A 169 24.56 16.06 -5.83
C PHE A 169 25.65 15.18 -6.49
N LYS A 170 25.39 14.60 -7.68
CA LYS A 170 26.36 13.77 -8.42
C LYS A 170 27.55 14.57 -8.96
N PHE A 171 27.32 15.79 -9.44
CA PHE A 171 28.33 16.62 -10.09
C PHE A 171 28.99 17.65 -9.16
N ASP A 172 28.66 17.67 -7.87
CA ASP A 172 29.28 18.58 -6.91
C ASP A 172 30.67 18.06 -6.50
N GLU A 173 31.70 18.74 -7.02
CA GLU A 173 33.13 18.45 -6.79
C GLU A 173 33.59 18.67 -5.34
N SER A 174 32.76 19.28 -4.47
CA SER A 174 33.09 19.53 -3.06
C SER A 174 32.95 18.29 -2.16
N HIS A 175 32.45 17.18 -2.70
CA HIS A 175 32.27 15.94 -1.95
C HIS A 175 33.61 15.23 -1.70
N ARG A 176 34.15 15.40 -0.49
CA ARG A 176 35.28 14.59 -0.02
C ARG A 176 34.90 13.10 0.08
N PHE A 177 35.79 12.23 -0.40
CA PHE A 177 35.59 10.78 -0.48
C PHE A 177 35.37 10.09 0.88
N ASP A 178 35.97 10.63 1.95
CA ASP A 178 35.92 10.09 3.32
C ASP A 178 34.55 10.25 4.00
N VAL A 179 33.79 11.30 3.66
CA VAL A 179 32.44 11.57 4.22
C VAL A 179 31.33 11.30 3.19
N MET A 180 31.68 10.80 1.99
CA MET A 180 30.74 10.59 0.90
C MET A 180 29.58 9.67 1.29
N GLY A 181 29.86 8.53 1.91
CA GLY A 181 28.83 7.55 2.29
C GLY A 181 27.75 8.13 3.22
N GLU A 182 28.14 8.87 4.26
CA GLU A 182 27.20 9.51 5.18
C GLU A 182 26.37 10.61 4.51
N LYS A 183 27.00 11.39 3.62
CA LYS A 183 26.31 12.44 2.84
C LYS A 183 25.26 11.83 1.92
N VAL A 184 25.60 10.77 1.20
CA VAL A 184 24.67 10.07 0.29
C VAL A 184 23.50 9.50 1.09
N ILE A 185 23.75 8.82 2.22
CA ILE A 185 22.66 8.28 3.06
C ILE A 185 21.73 9.39 3.55
N ARG A 186 22.27 10.51 4.02
CA ARG A 186 21.46 11.65 4.48
C ARG A 186 20.64 12.23 3.33
N PHE A 187 21.23 12.31 2.14
CA PHE A 187 20.53 12.75 0.94
C PHE A 187 19.38 11.79 0.58
N LEU A 188 19.63 10.47 0.56
CA LEU A 188 18.62 9.44 0.31
C LEU A 188 17.49 9.47 1.34
N GLN A 189 17.78 9.71 2.63
CA GLN A 189 16.76 9.86 3.67
C GLN A 189 15.86 11.06 3.41
N ARG A 190 16.44 12.22 3.06
CA ARG A 190 15.68 13.41 2.67
C ARG A 190 14.84 13.17 1.42
N MET A 191 15.41 12.51 0.42
CA MET A 191 14.70 12.17 -0.82
C MET A 191 13.53 11.22 -0.54
N LYS A 192 13.75 10.19 0.28
CA LYS A 192 12.69 9.28 0.72
C LYS A 192 11.51 10.05 1.32
N GLU A 193 11.74 10.97 2.25
CA GLU A 193 10.66 11.77 2.85
C GLU A 193 9.91 12.62 1.80
N ASN A 194 10.62 13.15 0.80
CA ASN A 194 10.01 13.90 -0.29
C ASN A 194 9.16 12.98 -1.19
N ILE A 195 9.65 11.79 -1.53
CA ILE A 195 8.92 10.79 -2.32
C ILE A 195 7.68 10.27 -1.56
N GLU A 196 7.80 10.02 -0.25
CA GLU A 196 6.64 9.62 0.57
C GLU A 196 5.57 10.71 0.61
N LYS A 197 5.95 11.99 0.67
CA LYS A 197 5.00 13.11 0.57
C LYS A 197 4.36 13.19 -0.81
N LEU A 198 5.16 12.96 -1.86
CA LEU A 198 4.71 12.99 -3.25
C LEU A 198 3.70 11.89 -3.59
N GLY A 199 3.90 10.69 -3.00
CA GLY A 199 3.09 9.50 -3.19
C GLY A 199 1.77 9.51 -2.40
N ARG A 200 1.55 10.49 -1.52
CA ARG A 200 0.25 10.70 -0.89
C ARG A 200 -0.74 11.27 -1.90
N ASP A 201 -1.90 10.65 -2.00
CA ASP A 201 -3.07 11.26 -2.64
C ASP A 201 -3.86 12.02 -1.57
N CYS A 202 -4.07 13.32 -1.80
CA CYS A 202 -4.81 14.19 -0.89
C CYS A 202 -6.31 14.21 -1.19
N GLN A 203 -6.73 13.66 -2.33
CA GLN A 203 -8.15 13.52 -2.65
C GLN A 203 -8.70 12.32 -1.89
N ILE A 204 -9.98 12.38 -1.49
CA ILE A 204 -10.67 11.25 -0.85
C ILE A 204 -10.62 10.10 -1.85
N SER A 205 -9.69 9.18 -1.61
CA SER A 205 -9.48 8.03 -2.46
C SER A 205 -10.38 6.89 -2.02
N LEU A 206 -10.52 5.94 -2.93
CA LEU A 206 -11.15 4.65 -2.74
C LEU A 206 -10.93 4.14 -1.28
N PRO A 207 -11.99 3.96 -0.48
CA PRO A 207 -11.83 3.70 0.94
C PRO A 207 -11.20 2.34 1.19
N ASP A 208 -10.50 2.24 2.32
CA ASP A 208 -9.87 0.99 2.73
C ASP A 208 -10.93 -0.08 3.05
N ILE A 209 -10.56 -1.34 2.80
CA ILE A 209 -11.39 -2.51 3.06
C ILE A 209 -11.34 -2.81 4.55
N ILE A 210 -12.50 -2.87 5.18
CA ILE A 210 -12.65 -3.13 6.61
C ILE A 210 -13.20 -4.54 6.81
N ILE A 211 -12.47 -5.34 7.58
CA ILE A 211 -12.88 -6.69 7.97
C ILE A 211 -13.16 -6.67 9.47
N LYS A 212 -14.40 -6.98 9.86
CA LYS A 212 -14.84 -7.10 11.25
C LYS A 212 -15.09 -8.57 11.57
N MET A 213 -14.62 -9.01 12.73
CA MET A 213 -15.02 -10.27 13.34
C MET A 213 -16.07 -9.96 14.39
N LEU A 214 -17.21 -10.67 14.35
CA LEU A 214 -18.28 -10.50 15.30
C LEU A 214 -18.54 -11.80 16.05
N ALA A 215 -18.80 -11.68 17.35
CA ALA A 215 -19.31 -12.76 18.19
C ALA A 215 -20.69 -12.31 18.71
N ASN A 216 -21.75 -13.07 18.37
CA ASN A 216 -23.14 -12.71 18.69
C ASN A 216 -23.48 -11.23 18.35
N ASN A 217 -23.17 -10.80 17.12
CA ASN A 217 -23.35 -9.43 16.60
C ASN A 217 -22.57 -8.31 17.31
N ARG A 218 -21.61 -8.63 18.18
CA ARG A 218 -20.68 -7.66 18.77
C ARG A 218 -19.32 -7.76 18.10
N VAL A 219 -18.74 -6.63 17.74
CA VAL A 219 -17.41 -6.59 17.11
C VAL A 219 -16.35 -6.97 18.15
N VAL A 220 -15.62 -8.05 17.87
CA VAL A 220 -14.55 -8.60 18.72
C VAL A 220 -13.18 -8.54 18.05
N GLY A 221 -13.14 -8.30 16.74
CA GLY A 221 -11.91 -8.13 15.98
C GLY A 221 -12.09 -7.16 14.81
N TYR A 222 -11.01 -6.51 14.42
CA TYR A 222 -11.00 -5.50 13.38
C TYR A 222 -9.69 -5.54 12.61
N SER A 223 -9.77 -5.52 11.28
CA SER A 223 -8.65 -5.36 10.38
C SER A 223 -8.99 -4.35 9.29
N LYS A 224 -7.98 -3.59 8.89
CA LYS A 224 -8.07 -2.54 7.88
C LYS A 224 -7.04 -2.80 6.80
N VAL A 225 -7.50 -3.08 5.59
CA VAL A 225 -6.66 -3.43 4.44
C VAL A 225 -6.75 -2.31 3.41
N PRO A 226 -5.63 -1.63 3.06
CA PRO A 226 -5.68 -0.54 2.11
C PRO A 226 -6.07 -1.00 0.71
N ALA A 227 -7.10 -0.39 0.11
CA ALA A 227 -7.62 -0.81 -1.19
C ALA A 227 -6.56 -0.69 -2.31
N ARG A 228 -5.68 0.30 -2.22
CA ARG A 228 -4.55 0.53 -3.15
C ARG A 228 -3.53 -0.62 -3.18
N GLU A 229 -3.48 -1.46 -2.15
CA GLU A 229 -2.51 -2.57 -2.02
C GLU A 229 -3.05 -3.90 -2.57
N VAL A 230 -4.37 -3.99 -2.80
CA VAL A 230 -5.07 -5.22 -3.20
C VAL A 230 -5.61 -5.14 -4.63
N ARG A 231 -5.46 -3.99 -5.30
CA ARG A 231 -5.97 -3.78 -6.65
C ARG A 231 -5.37 -4.82 -7.61
N PHE A 232 -6.26 -5.53 -8.29
CA PHE A 232 -5.97 -6.37 -9.44
C PHE A 232 -6.53 -5.68 -10.68
N ASP A 233 -5.75 -5.65 -11.75
CA ASP A 233 -6.18 -5.19 -13.07
C ASP A 233 -5.85 -6.31 -14.06
N GLU A 234 -6.83 -6.77 -14.85
CA GLU A 234 -6.62 -7.87 -15.82
C GLU A 234 -5.56 -7.51 -16.88
N CYS A 235 -5.31 -6.21 -17.10
CA CYS A 235 -4.31 -5.72 -18.03
C CYS A 235 -2.85 -6.08 -17.64
N ASP A 236 -2.59 -6.40 -16.37
CA ASP A 236 -1.25 -6.82 -15.89
C ASP A 236 -0.80 -8.20 -16.44
N GLN A 237 -1.67 -8.95 -17.13
CA GLN A 237 -1.29 -10.23 -17.75
C GLN A 237 -0.71 -10.11 -19.17
N SER A 238 -0.70 -8.93 -19.78
CA SER A 238 -0.16 -8.74 -21.15
C SER A 238 1.32 -8.35 -21.25
N GLU A 239 2.04 -8.21 -20.13
CA GLU A 239 3.48 -7.87 -20.12
C GLU A 239 4.38 -8.93 -19.43
N ALA A 240 3.98 -10.20 -19.46
CA ALA A 240 4.82 -11.33 -19.02
C ALA A 240 5.39 -12.14 -20.20
#